data_AF-A0A813LE73-F1
#
_entry.id   AF-A0A813LE73-F1
#
_cell.length_a   1.000
_cell.length_b   1.000
_cell.length_c   1.000
_cell.angle_alpha   90.00
_cell.angle_beta   90.00
_cell.angle_gamma   90.00
#
_symmetry.space_group_name_H-M   'P 1'
#
loop_
_entity.id
_entity.type
_entity.pdbx_description
1 polymer ?
#
loop_
_entity_poly.entity_id
_entity_poly.type
_entity_poly.pdbx_seq_one_letter_code
_entity_poly.pdbx_strand_id
1 'polypeptide(L)'
;WIRGLSQRDAAGLFAHTASFAAGFTYVLYFLPPMGDGTLLAADRPYVVPCAYDQHEGGGAIGNVPECIRLFSAVYEYQVDYVARNAFLLFVATIGFTVFNTVVLQRRVRSSEAVLLAGMEVSAVCCAKRQGGSSAALPSNMEGKDIIVWCEVVGVTGLQPPQGSTEWDQQLEARCIGADPRREPGALLGAAAEAEARTRPLTGGDSPEFKESVFLPVKYQSKSSFVQLVLYDLSQVPKVAVGFAAIPLSQALRFNKRDYSEQKLKLQAVDANRSTIGVSRAKVHVRFRCLEIAQLQRLRRSVKEQIDDGKFKLDYFEQQLAALRQMSLTDAAGGHKVQRHQLRSLRLGSALARWGVKIGDRVATLLWNTAWHVQCYHAVSCMGAVLHTLNLRLGTKDLGFIIDHAADRVIISDSDLLDMLGKVDSAVLDKVELFVCCGEDGVPNQWTLPSSIPRAKAIDYDSFLSTGKDDFVWPDLPETALHALCYTSGTTGVPKGAAYSQRSTYLHTLVMVGADQIGLSGSQVILPFVPMFHVLGWGVPFAGLMVGMRMVFTGRSMDPDSMLDAMLDWGVQISTGVPTVWQGVRSCIEQRGTEKVRKGLKLKMLTCGGSAPPSTMIGWYQDQLGVEFLQGW
;
A
#
# COMPACT_ATOMS: atom_id res chain seq x y z
N TRP A 1 -2.90 -7.76 -4.46
CA TRP A 1 -1.64 -7.76 -5.22
C TRP A 1 -1.42 -9.02 -6.08
N ILE A 2 -1.97 -10.20 -5.73
CA ILE A 2 -1.84 -11.45 -6.54
C ILE A 2 -2.97 -11.66 -7.59
N ARG A 3 -3.87 -10.69 -7.80
CA ARG A 3 -5.06 -10.85 -8.67
C ARG A 3 -4.92 -10.32 -10.12
N GLY A 4 -3.73 -9.95 -10.57
CA GLY A 4 -3.51 -9.33 -11.89
C GLY A 4 -2.48 -10.01 -12.80
N LEU A 5 -1.91 -11.14 -12.40
CA LEU A 5 -0.94 -11.87 -13.24
C LEU A 5 -1.71 -12.74 -14.23
N SER A 6 -1.41 -12.64 -15.53
CA SER A 6 -1.96 -13.59 -16.51
C SER A 6 -1.43 -14.99 -16.21
N GLN A 7 -2.13 -16.05 -16.64
CA GLN A 7 -1.67 -17.43 -16.47
C GLN A 7 -0.27 -17.66 -17.07
N ARG A 8 0.13 -16.89 -18.09
CA ARG A 8 1.49 -16.91 -18.65
C ARG A 8 2.53 -16.29 -17.71
N ASP A 9 2.18 -15.23 -16.99
CA ASP A 9 3.07 -14.56 -16.04
C ASP A 9 3.27 -15.40 -14.76
N ALA A 10 2.22 -16.11 -14.34
CA ALA A 10 2.30 -17.08 -13.25
C ALA A 10 3.14 -18.32 -13.63
N ALA A 11 3.01 -18.81 -14.86
CA ALA A 11 3.82 -19.91 -15.39
C ALA A 11 5.31 -19.52 -15.52
N GLY A 12 5.60 -18.28 -15.92
CA GLY A 12 6.96 -17.72 -15.89
C GLY A 12 7.54 -17.72 -14.48
N LEU A 13 6.82 -17.13 -13.51
CA LEU A 13 7.25 -17.07 -12.11
C LEU A 13 7.55 -18.46 -11.50
N PHE A 14 6.74 -19.47 -11.85
CA PHE A 14 6.96 -20.86 -11.41
C PHE A 14 8.16 -21.53 -12.11
N ALA A 15 8.33 -21.34 -13.41
CA ALA A 15 9.50 -21.83 -14.15
C ALA A 15 10.82 -21.21 -13.64
N HIS A 16 10.77 -19.96 -13.15
CA HIS A 16 11.93 -19.25 -12.57
C HIS A 16 12.28 -19.75 -11.16
N THR A 17 11.27 -20.02 -10.32
CA THR A 17 11.47 -20.64 -9.00
C THR A 17 12.10 -22.03 -9.14
N ALA A 18 11.67 -22.79 -10.16
CA ALA A 18 12.23 -24.09 -10.50
C ALA A 18 13.66 -24.00 -11.05
N SER A 19 13.97 -23.01 -11.89
CA SER A 19 15.32 -22.81 -12.47
C SER A 19 16.36 -22.40 -11.40
N PHE A 20 15.97 -21.56 -10.44
CA PHE A 20 16.84 -21.17 -9.33
C PHE A 20 17.06 -22.32 -8.33
N ALA A 21 16.02 -23.10 -8.02
CA ALA A 21 16.15 -24.32 -7.22
C ALA A 21 17.00 -25.40 -7.91
N ALA A 22 17.03 -25.42 -9.24
CA ALA A 22 17.85 -26.32 -10.05
C ALA A 22 19.29 -25.80 -10.31
N GLY A 23 19.68 -24.66 -9.74
CA GLY A 23 21.05 -24.14 -9.85
C GLY A 23 21.40 -23.43 -11.16
N PHE A 24 20.41 -23.06 -11.97
CA PHE A 24 20.66 -22.23 -13.16
C PHE A 24 20.89 -20.76 -12.76
N THR A 25 22.10 -20.26 -12.99
CA THR A 25 22.59 -18.94 -12.54
C THR A 25 22.22 -17.80 -13.50
N TYR A 26 20.92 -17.54 -13.68
CA TYR A 26 20.43 -16.34 -14.36
C TYR A 26 19.45 -15.58 -13.47
N VAL A 27 19.61 -14.26 -13.37
CA VAL A 27 18.62 -13.37 -12.76
C VAL A 27 18.03 -12.50 -13.86
N LEU A 28 16.76 -12.75 -14.19
CA LEU A 28 15.98 -11.96 -15.14
C LEU A 28 15.06 -11.05 -14.34
N TYR A 29 15.25 -9.73 -14.45
CA TYR A 29 14.33 -8.75 -13.87
C TYR A 29 13.38 -8.21 -14.94
N PHE A 30 12.09 -8.15 -14.59
CA PHE A 30 11.06 -7.47 -15.35
C PHE A 30 10.85 -6.05 -14.79
N LEU A 31 11.22 -4.99 -15.53
CA LEU A 31 10.79 -3.62 -15.19
C LEU A 31 9.39 -3.39 -15.78
N PRO A 32 8.44 -2.79 -15.05
CA PRO A 32 7.13 -2.48 -15.60
C PRO A 32 7.25 -1.46 -16.75
N PRO A 33 6.34 -1.53 -17.74
CA PRO A 33 6.30 -0.62 -18.86
C PRO A 33 6.07 0.83 -18.40
N MET A 34 7.00 1.73 -18.70
CA MET A 34 6.96 3.14 -18.30
C MET A 34 6.71 4.02 -19.54
N GLY A 35 5.44 4.15 -19.91
CA GLY A 35 4.92 5.14 -20.85
C GLY A 35 3.90 6.05 -20.14
N ASP A 36 3.91 7.34 -20.50
CA ASP A 36 2.96 8.44 -20.20
C ASP A 36 2.40 8.68 -18.78
N GLY A 37 2.77 7.88 -17.76
CA GLY A 37 2.30 8.08 -16.39
C GLY A 37 0.97 7.40 -16.08
N THR A 38 0.44 6.58 -16.99
CA THR A 38 -0.62 5.62 -16.67
C THR A 38 -0.01 4.23 -16.42
N LEU A 39 -0.57 3.50 -15.45
CA LEU A 39 -0.05 2.21 -14.97
C LEU A 39 -0.05 1.08 -16.03
N LEU A 40 -0.47 1.37 -17.27
CA LEU A 40 -0.83 0.37 -18.29
C LEU A 40 -0.45 0.76 -19.74
N ALA A 41 0.31 1.83 -19.99
CA ALA A 41 0.52 2.34 -21.37
C ALA A 41 1.72 1.75 -22.15
N ALA A 42 2.34 0.67 -21.70
CA ALA A 42 3.15 -0.12 -22.62
C ALA A 42 2.84 -1.61 -22.50
N ASP A 43 2.73 -2.27 -23.65
CA ASP A 43 2.10 -3.58 -23.75
C ASP A 43 2.93 -4.73 -23.14
N ARG A 44 4.19 -4.52 -22.68
CA ARG A 44 5.08 -5.60 -22.21
C ARG A 44 6.15 -5.15 -21.18
N PRO A 45 6.59 -6.04 -20.27
CA PRO A 45 7.65 -5.77 -19.30
C PRO A 45 9.06 -5.86 -19.90
N TYR A 46 10.02 -5.05 -19.42
CA TYR A 46 11.42 -5.02 -19.90
C TYR A 46 12.24 -6.13 -19.25
N VAL A 47 13.04 -6.86 -20.02
CA VAL A 47 13.93 -7.92 -19.53
C VAL A 47 15.36 -7.39 -19.38
N VAL A 48 16.01 -7.63 -18.25
CA VAL A 48 17.44 -7.33 -18.06
C VAL A 48 18.20 -8.65 -17.85
N PRO A 49 18.99 -9.12 -18.83
CA PRO A 49 19.84 -10.29 -18.65
C PRO A 49 21.09 -9.95 -17.82
N CYS A 50 21.28 -10.64 -16.69
CA CYS A 50 22.53 -10.58 -15.93
C CYS A 50 23.54 -11.58 -16.52
N ALA A 51 24.71 -11.11 -16.94
CA ALA A 51 25.79 -11.99 -17.40
C ALA A 51 26.55 -12.59 -16.21
N TYR A 52 26.55 -13.92 -16.08
CA TYR A 52 27.69 -14.64 -15.51
C TYR A 52 28.36 -15.40 -16.64
N ASP A 53 29.66 -15.23 -16.77
CA ASP A 53 30.49 -16.11 -17.59
C ASP A 53 30.60 -17.46 -16.88
N GLN A 54 29.99 -18.50 -17.42
CA GLN A 54 30.41 -19.87 -17.13
C GLN A 54 30.49 -20.63 -18.44
N HIS A 55 31.72 -20.84 -18.93
CA HIS A 55 32.28 -22.19 -19.13
C HIS A 55 33.68 -22.13 -19.75
N GLU A 56 34.71 -22.09 -18.91
CA GLU A 56 35.77 -23.10 -18.97
C GLU A 56 35.94 -23.64 -17.54
N GLY A 57 35.79 -24.96 -17.36
CA GLY A 57 35.52 -25.59 -16.08
C GLY A 57 36.54 -25.28 -14.98
N GLY A 58 36.07 -24.71 -13.87
CA GLY A 58 36.84 -24.56 -12.64
C GLY A 58 35.98 -23.94 -11.54
N GLY A 59 35.74 -24.69 -10.46
CA GLY A 59 34.91 -24.26 -9.35
C GLY A 59 35.42 -22.96 -8.71
N ALA A 60 34.54 -21.97 -8.56
CA ALA A 60 34.86 -20.68 -7.96
C ALA A 60 34.02 -20.44 -6.69
N ILE A 61 34.31 -21.20 -5.64
CA ILE A 61 33.98 -20.78 -4.27
C ILE A 61 35.26 -20.13 -3.72
N GLY A 62 35.37 -18.81 -3.79
CA GLY A 62 36.54 -18.12 -3.21
C GLY A 62 36.78 -16.65 -3.59
N ASN A 63 36.18 -16.12 -4.67
CA ASN A 63 36.35 -14.72 -5.06
C ASN A 63 35.08 -13.92 -4.80
N VAL A 64 35.15 -12.88 -3.97
CA VAL A 64 34.07 -11.90 -3.79
C VAL A 64 33.88 -11.15 -5.12
N PRO A 65 32.70 -11.23 -5.76
CA PRO A 65 32.43 -10.53 -7.01
C PRO A 65 32.59 -8.99 -6.85
N GLU A 66 33.25 -8.32 -7.81
CA GLU A 66 33.53 -6.85 -7.78
C GLU A 66 32.26 -6.01 -7.64
N CYS A 67 31.14 -6.58 -8.07
CA CYS A 67 29.84 -6.02 -7.92
C CYS A 67 29.40 -5.79 -6.46
N ILE A 68 29.82 -6.68 -5.54
CA ILE A 68 29.60 -6.51 -4.11
C ILE A 68 30.44 -5.33 -3.57
N ARG A 69 31.61 -5.04 -4.16
CA ARG A 69 32.43 -3.87 -3.81
C ARG A 69 31.84 -2.56 -4.34
N LEU A 70 31.31 -2.53 -5.56
CA LEU A 70 30.62 -1.37 -6.12
C LEU A 70 29.33 -1.07 -5.33
N PHE A 71 28.55 -2.10 -5.00
CA PHE A 71 27.40 -1.98 -4.11
C PHE A 71 27.82 -1.44 -2.74
N SER A 72 28.88 -1.98 -2.15
CA SER A 72 29.48 -1.49 -0.90
C SER A 72 29.96 -0.03 -0.99
N ALA A 73 30.56 0.41 -2.10
CA ALA A 73 31.05 1.79 -2.28
C ALA A 73 29.92 2.79 -2.56
N VAL A 74 28.88 2.38 -3.29
CA VAL A 74 27.70 3.22 -3.57
C VAL A 74 26.81 3.32 -2.34
N TYR A 75 26.67 2.25 -1.56
CA TYR A 75 25.76 2.15 -0.42
C TYR A 75 26.40 2.26 0.96
N GLU A 76 27.73 2.28 1.05
CA GLU A 76 28.57 2.32 2.27
C GLU A 76 28.43 1.08 3.19
N TYR A 77 28.12 -0.09 2.63
CA TYR A 77 27.97 -1.34 3.40
C TYR A 77 29.28 -2.13 3.50
N GLN A 78 29.50 -2.90 4.57
CA GLN A 78 30.67 -3.78 4.68
C GLN A 78 30.55 -5.01 3.75
N VAL A 79 31.57 -5.23 2.92
CA VAL A 79 31.62 -6.27 1.86
C VAL A 79 31.37 -7.68 2.39
N ASP A 80 31.91 -8.00 3.58
CA ASP A 80 31.77 -9.34 4.20
C ASP A 80 30.34 -9.65 4.66
N TYR A 81 29.55 -8.62 4.98
CA TYR A 81 28.17 -8.77 5.43
C TYR A 81 27.21 -9.09 4.29
N VAL A 82 27.44 -8.49 3.12
CA VAL A 82 26.64 -8.70 1.90
C VAL A 82 26.87 -10.10 1.32
N ALA A 83 28.11 -10.59 1.34
CA ALA A 83 28.47 -11.90 0.80
C ALA A 83 27.84 -13.07 1.57
N ARG A 84 27.69 -12.98 2.90
CA ARG A 84 27.13 -14.05 3.75
C ARG A 84 25.60 -14.14 3.72
N ASN A 85 24.93 -13.09 3.23
CA ASN A 85 23.49 -12.95 3.32
C ASN A 85 22.82 -12.77 1.94
N ALA A 86 23.45 -13.20 0.84
CA ALA A 86 22.99 -12.95 -0.53
C ALA A 86 21.52 -13.36 -0.79
N PHE A 87 21.04 -14.43 -0.16
CA PHE A 87 19.63 -14.86 -0.24
C PHE A 87 18.66 -13.92 0.48
N LEU A 88 19.04 -13.45 1.68
CA LEU A 88 18.30 -12.44 2.44
C LEU A 88 18.33 -11.08 1.75
N LEU A 89 19.46 -10.74 1.11
CA LEU A 89 19.59 -9.57 0.27
C LEU A 89 18.69 -9.68 -0.96
N PHE A 90 18.57 -10.85 -1.59
CA PHE A 90 17.69 -11.06 -2.75
C PHE A 90 16.21 -10.88 -2.40
N VAL A 91 15.76 -11.46 -1.28
CA VAL A 91 14.38 -11.28 -0.77
C VAL A 91 14.14 -9.82 -0.36
N ALA A 92 15.09 -9.20 0.32
CA ALA A 92 15.03 -7.79 0.68
C ALA A 92 15.02 -6.91 -0.58
N THR A 93 15.80 -7.24 -1.62
CA THR A 93 15.88 -6.51 -2.89
C THR A 93 14.60 -6.65 -3.69
N ILE A 94 13.97 -7.83 -3.75
CA ILE A 94 12.64 -7.95 -4.37
C ILE A 94 11.62 -7.10 -3.62
N GLY A 95 11.60 -7.18 -2.29
CA GLY A 95 10.73 -6.33 -1.45
C GLY A 95 11.01 -4.83 -1.64
N PHE A 96 12.28 -4.44 -1.73
CA PHE A 96 12.73 -3.07 -1.91
C PHE A 96 12.49 -2.56 -3.33
N THR A 97 12.67 -3.38 -4.37
CA THR A 97 12.40 -3.02 -5.76
C THR A 97 10.90 -2.83 -5.97
N VAL A 98 10.06 -3.67 -5.36
CA VAL A 98 8.60 -3.49 -5.37
C VAL A 98 8.22 -2.20 -4.64
N PHE A 99 8.80 -1.96 -3.47
CA PHE A 99 8.56 -0.74 -2.69
C PHE A 99 9.04 0.53 -3.42
N ASN A 100 10.26 0.50 -3.97
CA ASN A 100 10.88 1.60 -4.71
C ASN A 100 10.13 1.90 -6.02
N THR A 101 9.68 0.88 -6.76
CA THR A 101 8.96 1.08 -8.02
C THR A 101 7.58 1.70 -7.80
N VAL A 102 6.88 1.31 -6.73
CA VAL A 102 5.54 1.84 -6.41
C VAL A 102 5.62 3.23 -5.76
N VAL A 103 6.64 3.49 -4.94
CA VAL A 103 6.75 4.74 -4.15
C VAL A 103 7.53 5.84 -4.88
N LEU A 104 8.63 5.52 -5.58
CA LEU A 104 9.45 6.52 -6.27
C LEU A 104 8.76 7.09 -7.51
N GLN A 105 7.97 6.30 -8.25
CA GLN A 105 7.29 6.76 -9.48
C GLN A 105 6.27 7.87 -9.23
N ARG A 106 5.76 8.03 -8.00
CA ARG A 106 4.85 9.14 -7.66
C ARG A 106 5.55 10.46 -7.37
N ARG A 107 6.88 10.49 -7.19
CA ARG A 107 7.61 11.67 -6.69
C ARG A 107 8.90 12.03 -7.43
N VAL A 108 9.43 11.13 -8.25
CA VAL A 108 10.64 11.32 -9.07
C VAL A 108 10.27 11.17 -10.55
N ARG A 109 10.87 11.96 -11.45
CA ARG A 109 10.61 11.84 -12.89
C ARG A 109 10.92 10.40 -13.34
N SER A 110 10.07 9.82 -14.18
CA SER A 110 10.13 8.42 -14.64
C SER A 110 11.52 7.98 -15.11
N SER A 111 12.26 8.91 -15.73
CA SER A 111 13.64 8.74 -16.18
C SER A 111 14.65 8.54 -15.06
N GLU A 112 14.53 9.24 -13.94
CA GLU A 112 15.45 9.14 -12.79
C GLU A 112 15.15 7.90 -11.94
N ALA A 113 13.88 7.49 -11.87
CA ALA A 113 13.47 6.25 -11.23
C ALA A 113 13.99 5.01 -11.97
N VAL A 114 13.86 4.97 -13.31
CA VAL A 114 14.42 3.89 -14.16
C VAL A 114 15.93 3.79 -14.01
N LEU A 115 16.61 4.93 -13.89
CA LEU A 115 18.05 4.98 -13.77
C LEU A 115 18.55 4.51 -12.41
N LEU A 116 17.87 4.85 -11.30
CA LEU A 116 18.19 4.33 -9.97
C LEU A 116 17.93 2.82 -9.87
N ALA A 117 16.80 2.35 -10.40
CA ALA A 117 16.44 0.93 -10.39
C ALA A 117 17.37 0.07 -11.27
N GLY A 118 17.68 0.53 -12.49
CA GLY A 118 18.61 -0.17 -13.39
C GLY A 118 20.06 -0.19 -12.87
N MET A 119 20.43 0.78 -12.03
CA MET A 119 21.72 0.80 -11.36
C MET A 119 21.83 -0.12 -10.14
N GLU A 120 20.76 -0.27 -9.35
CA GLU A 120 20.69 -1.27 -8.29
C GLU A 120 20.87 -2.68 -8.83
N VAL A 121 20.38 -2.93 -10.05
CA VAL A 121 20.54 -4.19 -10.78
C VAL A 121 21.94 -4.33 -11.40
N SER A 122 22.56 -3.24 -11.89
CA SER A 122 23.84 -3.29 -12.63
C SER A 122 25.08 -3.20 -11.75
N ALA A 123 24.95 -2.65 -10.52
CA ALA A 123 25.98 -2.73 -9.50
C ALA A 123 26.35 -4.18 -9.17
N VAL A 124 25.52 -5.17 -9.57
CA VAL A 124 25.69 -6.62 -9.41
C VAL A 124 26.60 -7.28 -10.50
N CYS A 125 27.09 -6.57 -11.54
CA CYS A 125 27.63 -7.29 -12.72
C CYS A 125 29.03 -6.98 -13.36
N CYS A 126 29.89 -6.02 -13.00
CA CYS A 126 31.22 -5.83 -13.70
C CYS A 126 32.25 -5.01 -12.86
N ALA A 127 33.60 -5.09 -12.92
CA ALA A 127 34.62 -5.90 -13.61
C ALA A 127 36.05 -5.65 -13.02
N LYS A 128 37.04 -6.44 -13.44
CA LYS A 128 38.46 -6.56 -12.97
C LYS A 128 39.39 -5.36 -13.33
N ARG A 129 40.50 -5.18 -12.61
CA ARG A 129 41.45 -4.03 -12.66
C ARG A 129 42.92 -4.46 -12.86
N GLN A 130 43.74 -3.66 -13.54
CA GLN A 130 45.17 -3.34 -13.28
C GLN A 130 45.50 -2.03 -14.04
N GLY A 131 46.27 -1.02 -13.62
CA GLY A 131 47.10 -0.63 -12.48
C GLY A 131 47.88 0.65 -12.91
N GLY A 132 48.27 1.55 -11.99
CA GLY A 132 49.25 2.64 -12.28
C GLY A 132 48.75 4.09 -12.21
N SER A 133 49.63 4.99 -11.76
CA SER A 133 49.39 6.27 -11.07
C SER A 133 49.48 7.56 -11.92
N SER A 134 48.97 8.66 -11.32
CA SER A 134 49.45 10.07 -11.41
C SER A 134 48.79 11.07 -12.38
N ALA A 135 48.06 12.00 -11.74
CA ALA A 135 47.95 13.46 -11.89
C ALA A 135 47.53 14.17 -13.21
N ALA A 136 46.47 14.99 -13.01
CA ALA A 136 46.10 16.29 -13.60
C ALA A 136 45.30 16.37 -14.94
N LEU A 137 44.15 17.04 -14.82
CA LEU A 137 43.05 17.38 -15.76
C LEU A 137 43.36 18.69 -16.56
N PRO A 138 42.79 18.92 -17.77
CA PRO A 138 41.36 19.28 -17.90
C PRO A 138 40.66 18.77 -19.18
N SER A 139 39.56 18.04 -19.03
CA SER A 139 38.19 18.60 -19.06
C SER A 139 37.27 17.82 -18.12
N ASN A 140 36.35 18.51 -17.41
CA ASN A 140 35.68 18.17 -16.13
C ASN A 140 34.98 16.78 -15.93
N MET A 141 35.22 15.78 -16.78
CA MET A 141 34.81 14.37 -16.64
C MET A 141 35.99 13.39 -16.76
N GLU A 142 37.13 13.83 -17.29
CA GLU A 142 38.27 12.98 -17.65
C GLU A 142 38.91 12.33 -16.43
N GLY A 143 39.04 11.00 -16.45
CA GLY A 143 39.56 10.20 -15.35
C GLY A 143 38.53 9.85 -14.26
N LYS A 144 37.28 10.32 -14.35
CA LYS A 144 36.20 9.94 -13.42
C LYS A 144 35.61 8.58 -13.80
N ASP A 145 35.23 7.81 -12.78
CA ASP A 145 34.40 6.62 -12.96
C ASP A 145 32.97 7.07 -13.29
N ILE A 146 32.48 6.64 -14.45
CA ILE A 146 31.16 6.95 -14.96
C ILE A 146 30.39 5.67 -15.27
N ILE A 147 29.07 5.75 -15.18
CA ILE A 147 28.18 4.67 -15.63
C ILE A 147 27.54 5.14 -16.93
N VAL A 148 27.70 4.35 -17.97
CA VAL A 148 27.07 4.54 -19.27
C VAL A 148 25.85 3.61 -19.34
N TRP A 149 24.67 4.20 -19.28
CA TRP A 149 23.42 3.52 -19.61
C TRP A 149 23.16 3.68 -21.11
N CYS A 150 23.08 2.55 -21.80
CA CYS A 150 22.76 2.43 -23.22
C CYS A 150 21.54 1.53 -23.36
N GLU A 151 20.38 2.11 -23.63
CA GLU A 151 19.18 1.35 -24.00
C GLU A 151 19.17 1.18 -25.51
N VAL A 152 19.18 -0.07 -25.97
CA VAL A 152 18.87 -0.37 -27.37
C VAL A 152 17.35 -0.45 -27.44
N VAL A 153 16.75 0.25 -28.41
CA VAL A 153 15.30 0.29 -28.61
C VAL A 153 14.88 -0.64 -29.76
N GLY A 154 15.74 -0.79 -30.77
CA GLY A 154 15.52 -1.67 -31.91
C GLY A 154 16.50 -1.44 -33.05
N VAL A 155 16.42 -2.27 -34.10
CA VAL A 155 17.23 -2.11 -35.32
C VAL A 155 16.31 -2.09 -36.54
N THR A 156 16.36 -1.03 -37.33
CA THR A 156 15.56 -0.89 -38.56
C THR A 156 16.42 -1.05 -39.81
N GLY A 157 15.84 -1.56 -40.89
CA GLY A 157 16.52 -1.65 -42.19
C GLY A 157 17.49 -2.83 -42.31
N LEU A 158 17.39 -3.81 -41.42
CA LEU A 158 17.97 -5.15 -41.61
C LEU A 158 17.06 -5.94 -42.56
N GLN A 159 17.65 -6.70 -43.47
CA GLN A 159 16.92 -7.67 -44.29
C GLN A 159 17.21 -9.08 -43.79
N PRO A 160 16.18 -9.89 -43.46
CA PRO A 160 16.40 -11.25 -43.00
C PRO A 160 17.05 -12.11 -44.09
N PRO A 161 17.74 -13.21 -43.73
CA PRO A 161 18.19 -14.20 -44.70
C PRO A 161 17.00 -14.71 -45.53
N GLN A 162 17.21 -14.95 -46.83
CA GLN A 162 16.13 -15.38 -47.75
C GLN A 162 15.33 -16.56 -47.16
N GLY A 163 14.05 -16.33 -46.86
CA GLY A 163 13.10 -17.37 -46.43
C GLY A 163 12.94 -17.58 -44.92
N SER A 164 13.61 -16.83 -44.05
CA SER A 164 13.43 -16.93 -42.58
C SER A 164 12.56 -15.80 -42.02
N THR A 165 11.62 -16.14 -41.13
CA THR A 165 10.84 -15.20 -40.30
C THR A 165 11.41 -15.04 -38.89
N GLU A 166 12.46 -15.77 -38.54
CA GLU A 166 13.10 -15.76 -37.22
C GLU A 166 14.46 -15.03 -37.26
N TRP A 167 14.70 -14.20 -36.24
CA TRP A 167 15.88 -13.35 -36.10
C TRP A 167 16.86 -13.98 -35.09
N ASP A 168 17.86 -14.72 -35.59
CA ASP A 168 18.97 -15.28 -34.78
C ASP A 168 20.15 -14.28 -34.61
N GLN A 169 19.85 -13.05 -34.25
CA GLN A 169 20.87 -12.02 -34.09
C GLN A 169 21.11 -11.72 -32.62
N GLN A 170 22.35 -11.37 -32.29
CA GLN A 170 22.72 -10.89 -30.97
C GLN A 170 23.39 -9.53 -31.12
N LEU A 171 22.91 -8.54 -30.39
CA LEU A 171 23.55 -7.24 -30.32
C LEU A 171 24.37 -7.15 -29.03
N GLU A 172 25.63 -6.79 -29.15
CA GLU A 172 26.56 -6.58 -28.05
C GLU A 172 26.84 -5.08 -27.94
N ALA A 173 26.52 -4.49 -26.79
CA ALA A 173 26.92 -3.12 -26.47
C ALA A 173 28.15 -3.17 -25.57
N ARG A 174 29.23 -2.51 -25.99
CA ARG A 174 30.51 -2.59 -25.31
C ARG A 174 31.25 -1.26 -25.32
N CYS A 175 32.08 -1.04 -24.31
CA CYS A 175 32.96 0.10 -24.23
C CYS A 175 34.39 -0.29 -24.59
N ILE A 176 34.98 0.48 -25.51
CA ILE A 176 36.33 0.23 -26.02
C ILE A 176 37.18 1.50 -25.99
N GLY A 177 38.49 1.32 -25.78
CA GLY A 177 39.49 2.37 -25.68
C GLY A 177 40.11 2.83 -27.01
N ALA A 178 39.47 2.55 -28.16
CA ALA A 178 39.95 2.96 -29.48
C ALA A 178 38.78 3.19 -30.45
N ASP A 179 39.00 3.97 -31.53
CA ASP A 179 37.99 4.20 -32.56
C ASP A 179 37.84 2.95 -33.46
N PRO A 180 36.72 2.21 -33.38
CA PRO A 180 36.54 0.98 -34.14
C PRO A 180 36.40 1.22 -35.65
N ARG A 181 36.24 2.46 -36.10
CA ARG A 181 36.17 2.80 -37.52
C ARG A 181 37.54 2.84 -38.20
N ARG A 182 38.63 2.89 -37.43
CA ARG A 182 40.01 2.93 -37.97
C ARG A 182 40.56 1.53 -38.25
N GLU A 183 40.32 0.59 -37.34
CA GLU A 183 40.75 -0.81 -37.49
C GLU A 183 39.63 -1.77 -37.04
N PRO A 184 38.56 -1.94 -37.85
CA PRO A 184 37.36 -2.69 -37.45
C PRO A 184 37.65 -4.16 -37.11
N GLY A 185 38.47 -4.84 -37.93
CA GLY A 185 38.76 -6.26 -37.76
C GLY A 185 39.54 -6.59 -36.48
N ALA A 186 40.49 -5.74 -36.09
CA ALA A 186 41.29 -5.94 -34.88
C ALA A 186 40.48 -5.67 -33.60
N LEU A 187 39.58 -4.68 -33.64
CA LEU A 187 38.81 -4.27 -32.47
C LEU A 187 37.55 -5.11 -32.24
N LEU A 188 37.05 -5.86 -33.24
CA LEU A 188 35.94 -6.79 -33.06
C LEU A 188 36.23 -7.92 -32.06
N GLY A 189 37.47 -8.41 -32.02
CA GLY A 189 37.92 -9.43 -31.07
C GLY A 189 38.66 -8.88 -29.84
N ALA A 190 38.79 -7.56 -29.70
CA ALA A 190 39.47 -6.95 -28.56
C ALA A 190 38.63 -7.05 -27.28
N ALA A 191 39.30 -7.24 -26.14
CA ALA A 191 38.64 -7.23 -24.84
C ALA A 191 37.99 -5.86 -24.58
N ALA A 192 36.69 -5.86 -24.33
CA ALA A 192 35.96 -4.66 -23.94
C ALA A 192 36.23 -4.29 -22.47
N GLU A 193 36.21 -2.99 -22.16
CA GLU A 193 36.28 -2.50 -20.77
C GLU A 193 35.01 -2.88 -19.98
N ALA A 194 33.88 -2.94 -20.68
CA ALA A 194 32.62 -3.49 -20.21
C ALA A 194 31.78 -3.89 -21.44
N GLU A 195 31.02 -4.98 -21.35
CA GLU A 195 30.11 -5.43 -22.41
C GLU A 195 28.82 -6.03 -21.85
N ALA A 196 27.73 -5.93 -22.62
CA ALA A 196 26.52 -6.71 -22.41
C ALA A 196 25.90 -7.11 -23.75
N ARG A 197 25.17 -8.22 -23.76
CA ARG A 197 24.61 -8.82 -24.97
C ARG A 197 23.10 -8.97 -24.84
N THR A 198 22.39 -8.65 -25.92
CA THR A 198 20.93 -8.73 -26.02
C THR A 198 20.51 -9.49 -27.29
N ARG A 199 19.34 -10.16 -27.25
CA ARG A 199 18.72 -10.87 -28.38
C ARG A 199 17.34 -10.27 -28.67
N PRO A 200 16.81 -10.37 -29.90
CA PRO A 200 15.51 -9.81 -30.22
C PRO A 200 14.38 -10.53 -29.48
N LEU A 201 13.39 -9.76 -29.02
CA LEU A 201 12.27 -10.26 -28.20
C LEU A 201 11.12 -10.85 -29.04
N THR A 202 11.02 -10.53 -30.34
CA THR A 202 9.95 -10.98 -31.26
C THR A 202 10.39 -11.00 -32.73
N GLY A 203 9.77 -11.88 -33.53
CA GLY A 203 9.85 -11.87 -35.01
C GLY A 203 8.79 -11.00 -35.68
N GLY A 204 9.24 -10.13 -36.59
CA GLY A 204 8.45 -9.20 -37.43
C GLY A 204 9.36 -8.58 -38.52
N ASP A 205 8.92 -7.53 -39.22
CA ASP A 205 9.69 -6.86 -40.31
C ASP A 205 11.03 -6.24 -39.85
N SER A 206 11.19 -6.02 -38.54
CA SER A 206 12.43 -5.53 -37.92
C SER A 206 12.62 -6.08 -36.51
N PRO A 207 13.85 -6.42 -36.09
CA PRO A 207 14.10 -6.94 -34.75
C PRO A 207 14.01 -5.85 -33.67
N GLU A 208 13.13 -6.07 -32.68
CA GLU A 208 13.03 -5.26 -31.46
C GLU A 208 13.97 -5.81 -30.39
N PHE A 209 14.89 -4.97 -29.93
CA PHE A 209 15.78 -5.21 -28.80
C PHE A 209 15.36 -4.18 -27.76
N LYS A 210 14.59 -4.53 -26.72
CA LYS A 210 14.17 -3.60 -25.63
C LYS A 210 14.91 -3.96 -24.35
N GLU A 211 16.23 -3.94 -24.40
CA GLU A 211 17.07 -4.26 -23.24
C GLU A 211 18.04 -3.10 -22.93
N SER A 212 18.17 -2.82 -21.63
CA SER A 212 19.03 -1.77 -21.09
C SER A 212 20.39 -2.33 -20.72
N VAL A 213 21.45 -1.69 -21.21
CA VAL A 213 22.83 -2.07 -20.91
C VAL A 213 23.49 -1.00 -20.04
N PHE A 214 24.17 -1.43 -18.97
CA PHE A 214 24.92 -0.55 -18.08
C PHE A 214 26.40 -0.92 -18.10
N LEU A 215 27.23 0.04 -18.46
CA LEU A 215 28.66 -0.15 -18.62
C LEU A 215 29.39 0.77 -17.63
N PRO A 216 29.98 0.24 -16.55
CA PRO A 216 30.87 1.02 -15.71
C PRO A 216 32.19 1.25 -16.46
N VAL A 217 32.57 2.51 -16.68
CA VAL A 217 33.73 2.88 -17.49
C VAL A 217 34.47 4.05 -16.85
N LYS A 218 35.79 4.04 -16.92
CA LYS A 218 36.59 5.21 -16.57
C LYS A 218 36.66 6.14 -17.79
N TYR A 219 36.03 7.31 -17.71
CA TYR A 219 35.93 8.21 -18.85
C TYR A 219 37.31 8.71 -19.32
N GLN A 220 37.70 8.36 -20.54
CA GLN A 220 38.86 8.94 -21.22
C GLN A 220 38.41 9.65 -22.49
N SER A 221 38.57 10.98 -22.54
CA SER A 221 37.82 11.84 -23.46
C SER A 221 38.11 11.60 -24.96
N LYS A 222 39.27 11.02 -25.28
CA LYS A 222 39.78 10.81 -26.64
C LYS A 222 39.81 9.36 -27.11
N SER A 223 39.68 8.39 -26.20
CA SER A 223 39.84 6.96 -26.47
C SER A 223 38.56 6.16 -26.21
N SER A 224 37.61 6.63 -25.40
CA SER A 224 36.42 5.84 -25.05
C SER A 224 35.29 5.96 -26.09
N PHE A 225 34.86 4.81 -26.62
CA PHE A 225 33.70 4.67 -27.50
C PHE A 225 32.70 3.68 -26.93
N VAL A 226 31.41 3.93 -27.16
CA VAL A 226 30.40 2.88 -27.08
C VAL A 226 30.27 2.26 -28.45
N GLN A 227 30.61 0.98 -28.56
CA GLN A 227 30.46 0.18 -29.76
C GLN A 227 29.27 -0.76 -29.60
N LEU A 228 28.46 -0.85 -30.65
CA LEU A 228 27.37 -1.81 -30.79
C LEU A 228 27.80 -2.79 -31.87
N VAL A 229 27.89 -4.08 -31.57
CA VAL A 229 28.27 -5.13 -32.52
C VAL A 229 27.09 -6.06 -32.72
N LEU A 230 26.69 -6.24 -33.97
CA LEU A 230 25.65 -7.17 -34.36
C LEU A 230 26.30 -8.48 -34.81
N TYR A 231 25.98 -9.56 -34.13
CA TYR A 231 26.38 -10.92 -34.46
C TYR A 231 25.23 -11.68 -35.12
N ASP A 232 25.57 -12.50 -36.10
CA ASP A 232 24.70 -13.54 -36.64
C ASP A 232 25.03 -14.87 -35.94
N LEU A 233 24.06 -15.42 -35.23
CA LEU A 233 24.19 -16.68 -34.49
C LEU A 233 23.87 -17.91 -35.34
N SER A 234 23.31 -17.73 -36.55
CA SER A 234 23.02 -18.85 -37.46
C SER A 234 24.27 -19.51 -38.04
N GLN A 235 25.43 -18.85 -37.92
CA GLN A 235 26.72 -19.36 -38.36
C GLN A 235 27.55 -19.83 -37.16
N VAL A 236 28.25 -20.97 -37.31
CA VAL A 236 29.18 -21.50 -36.32
C VAL A 236 30.59 -21.50 -36.93
N PRO A 237 31.57 -20.77 -36.35
CA PRO A 237 31.46 -19.91 -35.17
C PRO A 237 30.65 -18.62 -35.43
N LYS A 238 30.08 -18.01 -34.38
CA LYS A 238 29.30 -16.76 -34.47
C LYS A 238 30.10 -15.66 -35.19
N VAL A 239 29.49 -14.96 -36.14
CA VAL A 239 30.18 -13.97 -36.98
C VAL A 239 29.63 -12.57 -36.72
N ALA A 240 30.53 -11.61 -36.48
CA ALA A 240 30.14 -10.20 -36.44
C ALA A 240 29.80 -9.71 -37.84
N VAL A 241 28.55 -9.31 -38.06
CA VAL A 241 28.04 -8.89 -39.38
C VAL A 241 27.98 -7.38 -39.53
N GLY A 242 27.87 -6.64 -38.42
CA GLY A 242 27.84 -5.19 -38.44
C GLY A 242 28.27 -4.56 -37.13
N PHE A 243 28.69 -3.30 -37.17
CA PHE A 243 28.94 -2.52 -35.96
C PHE A 243 28.56 -1.05 -36.13
N ALA A 244 28.21 -0.40 -35.03
CA ALA A 244 28.09 1.04 -34.92
C ALA A 244 28.92 1.53 -33.74
N ALA A 245 29.41 2.76 -33.78
CA ALA A 245 30.16 3.32 -32.66
C ALA A 245 29.90 4.81 -32.51
N ILE A 246 29.90 5.25 -31.25
CA ILE A 246 29.77 6.65 -30.89
C ILE A 246 30.86 7.03 -29.88
N PRO A 247 31.57 8.16 -30.07
CA PRO A 247 32.46 8.69 -29.05
C PRO A 247 31.69 8.97 -27.77
N LEU A 248 32.25 8.58 -26.62
CA LEU A 248 31.58 8.79 -25.33
C LEU A 248 31.39 10.29 -25.04
N SER A 249 32.28 11.15 -25.54
CA SER A 249 32.14 12.61 -25.54
C SER A 249 30.91 13.12 -26.31
N GLN A 250 30.50 12.42 -27.36
CA GLN A 250 29.28 12.72 -28.12
C GLN A 250 28.05 12.17 -27.41
N ALA A 251 28.12 10.94 -26.86
CA ALA A 251 27.05 10.36 -26.07
C ALA A 251 26.70 11.22 -24.84
N LEU A 252 27.71 11.80 -24.18
CA LEU A 252 27.55 12.73 -23.05
C LEU A 252 26.76 14.00 -23.39
N ARG A 253 26.77 14.46 -24.65
CA ARG A 253 25.98 15.63 -25.06
C ARG A 253 24.49 15.34 -25.08
N PHE A 254 24.10 14.08 -25.20
CA PHE A 254 22.69 13.66 -25.22
C PHE A 254 22.04 13.64 -23.83
N ASN A 255 22.84 13.62 -22.74
CA ASN A 255 22.32 13.75 -21.37
C ASN A 255 21.45 14.98 -21.13
N LYS A 256 21.68 16.07 -21.87
CA LYS A 256 20.97 17.34 -21.68
C LYS A 256 19.58 17.38 -22.32
N ARG A 257 19.20 16.38 -23.12
CA ARG A 257 18.03 16.42 -24.00
C ARG A 257 16.95 15.38 -23.68
N ASP A 258 16.82 14.97 -22.41
CA ASP A 258 15.78 14.07 -21.89
C ASP A 258 15.38 12.93 -22.86
N TYR A 259 16.10 11.80 -22.79
CA TYR A 259 15.67 10.52 -23.38
C TYR A 259 15.49 10.50 -24.91
N SER A 260 16.01 11.49 -25.63
CA SER A 260 15.94 11.51 -27.11
C SER A 260 16.64 10.30 -27.74
N GLU A 261 15.88 9.54 -28.53
CA GLU A 261 16.35 8.39 -29.31
C GLU A 261 17.35 8.84 -30.39
N GLN A 262 18.47 8.12 -30.48
CA GLN A 262 19.53 8.37 -31.45
C GLN A 262 19.61 7.20 -32.44
N LYS A 263 19.80 7.53 -33.72
CA LYS A 263 19.89 6.53 -34.80
C LYS A 263 21.34 6.41 -35.25
N LEU A 264 21.99 5.29 -34.91
CA LEU A 264 23.36 4.99 -35.31
C LEU A 264 23.35 4.07 -36.53
N LYS A 265 24.08 4.46 -37.59
CA LYS A 265 24.19 3.64 -38.81
C LYS A 265 25.14 2.46 -38.56
N LEU A 266 24.71 1.24 -38.90
CA LEU A 266 25.57 0.08 -38.88
C LEU A 266 26.51 0.08 -40.09
N GLN A 267 27.77 -0.23 -39.85
CA GLN A 267 28.80 -0.48 -40.84
C GLN A 267 28.98 -1.99 -40.97
N ALA A 268 29.00 -2.51 -42.20
CA ALA A 268 29.26 -3.92 -42.42
C ALA A 268 30.72 -4.27 -42.10
N VAL A 269 30.94 -5.41 -41.45
CA VAL A 269 32.29 -5.90 -41.11
C VAL A 269 32.99 -6.48 -42.33
N ASP A 270 32.27 -7.27 -43.11
CA ASP A 270 32.71 -7.84 -44.39
C ASP A 270 31.49 -7.97 -45.32
N ALA A 271 31.47 -7.20 -46.41
CA ALA A 271 30.33 -7.12 -47.32
C ALA A 271 30.04 -8.46 -48.04
N ASN A 272 31.02 -9.37 -48.10
CA ASN A 272 30.90 -10.67 -48.77
C ASN A 272 30.50 -11.82 -47.84
N ARG A 273 30.45 -11.61 -46.51
CA ARG A 273 30.12 -12.66 -45.51
C ARG A 273 28.75 -12.52 -44.85
N SER A 274 28.03 -11.41 -45.04
CA SER A 274 26.74 -11.21 -44.39
C SER A 274 25.59 -11.80 -45.21
N THR A 275 24.93 -12.82 -44.66
CA THR A 275 23.63 -13.36 -45.10
C THR A 275 22.45 -12.39 -44.84
N ILE A 276 22.72 -11.26 -44.19
CA ILE A 276 21.75 -10.27 -43.69
C ILE A 276 22.16 -8.89 -44.22
N GLY A 277 21.22 -8.13 -44.77
CA GLY A 277 21.50 -6.81 -45.36
C GLY A 277 21.80 -5.73 -44.30
N VAL A 278 23.08 -5.49 -43.98
CA VAL A 278 23.50 -4.50 -42.96
C VAL A 278 23.71 -3.08 -43.53
N SER A 279 23.91 -2.94 -44.85
CA SER A 279 24.36 -1.67 -45.48
C SER A 279 23.43 -0.46 -45.29
N ARG A 280 22.16 -0.69 -45.00
CA ARG A 280 21.13 0.33 -44.72
C ARG A 280 20.59 0.30 -43.28
N ALA A 281 21.10 -0.60 -42.44
CA ALA A 281 20.57 -0.80 -41.11
C ALA A 281 20.97 0.31 -40.13
N LYS A 282 20.05 0.66 -39.23
CA LYS A 282 20.25 1.65 -38.16
C LYS A 282 19.81 1.08 -36.83
N VAL A 283 20.67 1.21 -35.82
CA VAL A 283 20.33 0.89 -34.43
C VAL A 283 19.78 2.15 -33.76
N HIS A 284 18.65 2.02 -33.08
CA HIS A 284 18.02 3.07 -32.30
C HIS A 284 18.43 2.88 -30.84
N VAL A 285 19.05 3.90 -30.26
CA VAL A 285 19.62 3.85 -28.92
C VAL A 285 19.31 5.09 -28.11
N ARG A 286 19.15 4.92 -26.79
CA ARG A 286 19.10 6.03 -25.83
C ARG A 286 20.32 5.94 -24.92
N PHE A 287 20.99 7.08 -24.70
CA PHE A 287 22.18 7.15 -23.86
C PHE A 287 21.96 8.04 -22.65
N ARG A 288 22.44 7.58 -21.49
CA ARG A 288 22.66 8.44 -20.33
C ARG A 288 23.98 8.08 -19.66
N CYS A 289 24.82 9.07 -19.43
CA CYS A 289 26.12 8.90 -18.79
C CYS A 289 26.11 9.65 -17.46
N LEU A 290 26.44 9.00 -16.35
CA LEU A 290 26.42 9.67 -15.04
C LEU A 290 27.72 9.49 -14.29
N GLU A 291 28.16 10.56 -13.62
CA GLU A 291 29.25 10.44 -12.64
C GLU A 291 28.75 9.69 -11.39
N ILE A 292 29.61 8.84 -10.81
CA ILE A 292 29.31 8.20 -9.52
C ILE A 292 28.99 9.25 -8.44
N ALA A 293 29.65 10.41 -8.44
CA ALA A 293 29.37 11.50 -7.52
C ALA A 293 28.02 12.21 -7.76
N GLN A 294 27.53 12.25 -9.01
CA GLN A 294 26.18 12.73 -9.32
C GLN A 294 25.14 11.73 -8.84
N LEU A 295 25.46 10.45 -8.92
CA LEU A 295 24.62 9.37 -8.43
C LEU A 295 24.51 9.32 -6.91
N GLN A 296 25.61 9.52 -6.19
CA GLN A 296 25.59 9.69 -4.74
C GLN A 296 24.80 10.94 -4.31
N ARG A 297 24.77 12.01 -5.14
CA ARG A 297 23.96 13.21 -4.89
C ARG A 297 22.48 12.98 -5.17
N LEU A 298 22.13 12.30 -6.27
CA LEU A 298 20.77 11.90 -6.58
C LEU A 298 20.24 10.96 -5.48
N ARG A 299 21.07 10.00 -5.04
CA ARG A 299 20.80 9.14 -3.88
C ARG A 299 20.62 9.95 -2.60
N ARG A 300 21.46 10.94 -2.30
CA ARG A 300 21.28 11.81 -1.12
C ARG A 300 20.00 12.61 -1.17
N SER A 301 19.66 13.19 -2.33
CA SER A 301 18.40 13.92 -2.50
C SER A 301 17.18 13.00 -2.34
N VAL A 302 17.23 11.79 -2.90
CA VAL A 302 16.19 10.78 -2.71
C VAL A 302 16.18 10.26 -1.27
N LYS A 303 17.34 10.13 -0.62
CA LYS A 303 17.48 9.75 0.79
C LYS A 303 16.94 10.83 1.72
N GLU A 304 17.17 12.11 1.46
CA GLU A 304 16.58 13.23 2.21
C GLU A 304 15.05 13.29 2.03
N GLN A 305 14.54 12.98 0.83
CA GLN A 305 13.10 12.82 0.58
C GLN A 305 12.52 11.56 1.23
N ILE A 306 13.31 10.48 1.32
CA ILE A 306 12.98 9.27 2.06
C ILE A 306 13.07 9.52 3.56
N ASP A 307 13.98 10.37 4.04
CA ASP A 307 14.17 10.73 5.45
C ASP A 307 13.07 11.70 5.91
N ASP A 308 12.48 12.52 5.03
CA ASP A 308 11.17 13.17 5.25
C ASP A 308 10.01 12.14 5.29
N GLY A 309 10.13 11.06 4.51
CA GLY A 309 9.29 9.87 4.62
C GLY A 309 9.55 9.06 5.89
N LYS A 310 10.78 9.10 6.42
CA LYS A 310 11.24 8.48 7.66
C LYS A 310 10.84 9.31 8.85
N PHE A 311 10.72 10.63 8.72
CA PHE A 311 9.99 11.49 9.66
C PHE A 311 8.49 11.18 9.66
N LYS A 312 7.92 10.75 8.53
CA LYS A 312 6.55 10.23 8.45
C LYS A 312 6.42 8.80 8.97
N LEU A 313 7.48 8.00 8.91
CA LEU A 313 7.57 6.64 9.44
C LEU A 313 7.90 6.63 10.93
N ASP A 314 8.69 7.59 11.41
CA ASP A 314 8.90 7.96 12.81
C ASP A 314 7.66 8.67 13.35
N TYR A 315 6.88 9.36 12.52
CA TYR A 315 5.50 9.72 12.83
C TYR A 315 4.64 8.46 12.89
N PHE A 316 4.79 7.44 12.03
CA PHE A 316 4.08 6.16 12.19
C PHE A 316 4.56 5.35 13.40
N GLU A 317 5.84 5.41 13.79
CA GLU A 317 6.37 4.78 15.01
C GLU A 317 6.02 5.59 16.26
N GLN A 318 5.95 6.93 16.17
CA GLN A 318 5.32 7.79 17.16
C GLN A 318 3.82 7.56 17.19
N GLN A 319 3.17 7.19 16.09
CA GLN A 319 1.75 6.79 16.04
C GLN A 319 1.57 5.35 16.50
N LEU A 320 2.59 4.47 16.48
CA LEU A 320 2.60 3.14 17.10
C LEU A 320 2.90 3.21 18.60
N ALA A 321 3.80 4.11 19.00
CA ALA A 321 4.05 4.50 20.38
C ALA A 321 2.88 5.32 20.95
N ALA A 322 2.17 6.07 20.11
CA ALA A 322 0.92 6.71 20.45
C ALA A 322 -0.29 5.77 20.25
N LEU A 323 -0.23 4.68 19.47
CA LEU A 323 -1.23 3.59 19.55
C LEU A 323 -1.11 2.90 20.91
N ARG A 324 0.09 2.87 21.50
CA ARG A 324 0.31 2.53 22.93
C ARG A 324 -0.10 3.66 23.89
N GLN A 325 -0.29 4.90 23.41
CA GLN A 325 -0.64 6.11 24.18
C GLN A 325 -1.62 7.03 23.41
N MET A 326 -2.87 6.63 23.14
CA MET A 326 -3.83 7.49 22.41
C MET A 326 -5.12 7.67 23.19
N SER A 327 -6.04 8.56 22.77
CA SER A 327 -7.13 9.08 23.62
C SER A 327 -8.50 9.19 22.91
N LEU A 328 -9.56 8.57 23.47
CA LEU A 328 -10.98 8.74 23.08
C LEU A 328 -11.66 9.77 23.99
N THR A 329 -12.02 10.95 23.50
CA THR A 329 -12.63 12.05 24.28
C THR A 329 -14.14 12.13 24.15
N ASP A 330 -14.87 11.96 25.26
CA ASP A 330 -16.01 12.83 25.58
C ASP A 330 -15.48 14.21 26.00
N ALA A 331 -16.31 15.25 25.89
CA ALA A 331 -15.91 16.65 25.89
C ALA A 331 -15.26 17.22 27.18
N ALA A 332 -14.87 16.37 28.14
CA ALA A 332 -14.14 16.74 29.35
C ALA A 332 -12.87 15.87 29.56
N GLY A 333 -11.66 16.45 29.37
CA GLY A 333 -10.39 16.11 30.07
C GLY A 333 -9.60 14.82 29.72
N GLY A 334 -8.40 14.95 29.13
CA GLY A 334 -7.55 13.93 28.45
C GLY A 334 -6.93 12.74 29.23
N HIS A 335 -6.26 11.86 28.46
CA HIS A 335 -5.67 10.51 28.77
C HIS A 335 -6.63 9.29 28.67
N LYS A 336 -7.00 8.79 27.45
CA LYS A 336 -8.30 8.06 27.28
C LYS A 336 -8.42 6.74 26.45
N VAL A 337 -7.51 6.28 25.57
CA VAL A 337 -7.63 4.95 24.88
C VAL A 337 -7.16 3.84 25.79
N GLN A 338 -6.09 4.05 26.56
CA GLN A 338 -5.74 3.14 27.66
C GLN A 338 -6.93 2.98 28.62
N ARG A 339 -7.67 4.08 28.91
CA ARG A 339 -8.92 4.03 29.68
C ARG A 339 -10.01 3.21 28.98
N HIS A 340 -10.21 3.35 27.67
CA HIS A 340 -11.16 2.50 26.93
C HIS A 340 -10.77 1.02 26.97
N GLN A 341 -9.54 0.68 26.61
CA GLN A 341 -9.07 -0.71 26.63
C GLN A 341 -9.20 -1.31 28.02
N LEU A 342 -8.77 -0.57 29.05
CA LEU A 342 -8.90 -0.99 30.45
C LEU A 342 -10.36 -1.21 30.86
N ARG A 343 -11.24 -0.28 30.50
CA ARG A 343 -12.68 -0.41 30.79
C ARG A 343 -13.32 -1.55 30.02
N SER A 344 -12.93 -1.79 28.77
CA SER A 344 -13.39 -2.95 27.99
C SER A 344 -12.88 -4.27 28.60
N LEU A 345 -11.62 -4.34 29.04
CA LEU A 345 -11.06 -5.48 29.77
C LEU A 345 -11.82 -5.72 31.08
N ARG A 346 -12.06 -4.66 31.87
CA ARG A 346 -12.88 -4.71 33.08
C ARG A 346 -14.30 -5.17 32.78
N LEU A 347 -14.92 -4.68 31.71
CA LEU A 347 -16.27 -5.08 31.33
C LEU A 347 -16.32 -6.56 30.98
N GLY A 348 -15.41 -7.03 30.12
CA GLY A 348 -15.32 -8.45 29.76
C GLY A 348 -15.07 -9.34 30.97
N SER A 349 -14.16 -8.91 31.85
CA SER A 349 -13.87 -9.58 33.12
C SER A 349 -15.09 -9.62 34.05
N ALA A 350 -15.78 -8.49 34.23
CA ALA A 350 -16.96 -8.38 35.08
C ALA A 350 -18.10 -9.27 34.57
N LEU A 351 -18.37 -9.26 33.26
CA LEU A 351 -19.35 -10.14 32.61
C LEU A 351 -18.99 -11.62 32.79
N ALA A 352 -17.73 -11.99 32.57
CA ALA A 352 -17.27 -13.38 32.75
C ALA A 352 -17.38 -13.83 34.22
N ARG A 353 -16.98 -12.98 35.17
CA ARG A 353 -17.09 -13.25 36.61
C ARG A 353 -18.54 -13.35 37.09
N TRP A 354 -19.43 -12.55 36.51
CA TRP A 354 -20.86 -12.61 36.78
C TRP A 354 -21.49 -13.90 36.22
N GLY A 355 -20.92 -14.46 35.14
CA GLY A 355 -21.30 -15.77 34.60
C GLY A 355 -21.81 -15.75 33.16
N VAL A 356 -21.50 -14.69 32.39
CA VAL A 356 -21.72 -14.67 30.93
C VAL A 356 -20.74 -15.64 30.28
N LYS A 357 -21.27 -16.52 29.41
CA LYS A 357 -20.50 -17.53 28.68
C LYS A 357 -20.39 -17.17 27.20
N ILE A 358 -19.47 -17.84 26.50
CA ILE A 358 -19.37 -17.76 25.03
C ILE A 358 -20.73 -18.12 24.42
N GLY A 359 -21.24 -17.28 23.52
CA GLY A 359 -22.54 -17.44 22.86
C GLY A 359 -23.75 -16.87 23.61
N ASP A 360 -23.60 -16.45 24.86
CA ASP A 360 -24.67 -15.74 25.58
C ASP A 360 -24.90 -14.35 24.99
N ARG A 361 -26.16 -13.89 24.99
CA ARG A 361 -26.50 -12.56 24.48
C ARG A 361 -26.39 -11.52 25.59
N VAL A 362 -25.61 -10.49 25.31
CA VAL A 362 -25.55 -9.27 26.11
C VAL A 362 -26.16 -8.16 25.27
N ALA A 363 -27.36 -7.75 25.66
CA ALA A 363 -28.11 -6.74 24.97
C ALA A 363 -27.66 -5.34 25.35
N THR A 364 -27.69 -4.41 24.39
CA THR A 364 -27.43 -3.00 24.62
C THR A 364 -28.63 -2.16 24.20
N LEU A 365 -29.17 -1.37 25.13
CA LEU A 365 -30.11 -0.28 24.85
C LEU A 365 -29.40 1.04 25.13
N LEU A 366 -28.48 1.39 24.24
CA LEU A 366 -27.55 2.50 24.41
C LEU A 366 -27.59 3.44 23.21
N TRP A 367 -27.42 4.74 23.49
CA TRP A 367 -27.11 5.75 22.49
C TRP A 367 -25.71 5.52 21.89
N ASN A 368 -25.32 6.36 20.93
CA ASN A 368 -23.94 6.39 20.47
C ASN A 368 -23.10 7.07 21.56
N THR A 369 -22.44 6.27 22.41
CA THR A 369 -21.64 6.75 23.54
C THR A 369 -20.37 5.91 23.69
N ALA A 370 -19.42 6.41 24.49
CA ALA A 370 -18.22 5.66 24.82
C ALA A 370 -18.51 4.32 25.54
N TRP A 371 -19.59 4.22 26.33
CA TRP A 371 -20.02 2.96 26.94
C TRP A 371 -20.47 1.96 25.89
N HIS A 372 -21.21 2.41 24.87
CA HIS A 372 -21.65 1.51 23.81
C HIS A 372 -20.45 0.95 23.02
N VAL A 373 -19.43 1.76 22.75
CA VAL A 373 -18.18 1.28 22.13
C VAL A 373 -17.45 0.28 23.04
N GLN A 374 -17.46 0.48 24.36
CA GLN A 374 -16.91 -0.49 25.32
C GLN A 374 -17.66 -1.83 25.23
N CYS A 375 -18.99 -1.82 25.09
CA CYS A 375 -19.77 -3.04 24.88
C CYS A 375 -19.41 -3.73 23.55
N TYR A 376 -19.27 -2.96 22.46
CA TYR A 376 -18.84 -3.48 21.15
C TYR A 376 -17.51 -4.22 21.21
N HIS A 377 -16.58 -3.70 22.00
CA HIS A 377 -15.26 -4.30 22.18
C HIS A 377 -15.35 -5.50 23.12
N ALA A 378 -15.83 -5.29 24.36
CA ALA A 378 -15.74 -6.29 25.42
C ALA A 378 -16.60 -7.52 25.17
N VAL A 379 -17.88 -7.33 24.80
CA VAL A 379 -18.85 -8.42 24.62
C VAL A 379 -18.40 -9.33 23.48
N SER A 380 -18.06 -8.73 22.34
CA SER A 380 -17.61 -9.48 21.18
C SER A 380 -16.27 -10.18 21.39
N CYS A 381 -15.29 -9.55 22.06
CA CYS A 381 -13.99 -10.15 22.31
C CYS A 381 -14.02 -11.25 23.39
N MET A 382 -14.92 -11.17 24.38
CA MET A 382 -15.10 -12.27 25.34
C MET A 382 -15.87 -13.47 24.78
N GLY A 383 -16.32 -13.39 23.52
CA GLY A 383 -17.06 -14.45 22.83
C GLY A 383 -18.55 -14.49 23.15
N ALA A 384 -19.08 -13.50 23.87
CA ALA A 384 -20.51 -13.29 23.99
C ALA A 384 -21.05 -12.60 22.72
N VAL A 385 -22.37 -12.65 22.53
CA VAL A 385 -23.04 -12.07 21.36
C VAL A 385 -23.55 -10.68 21.74
N LEU A 386 -22.99 -9.65 21.09
CA LEU A 386 -23.48 -8.28 21.21
C LEU A 386 -24.84 -8.15 20.54
N HIS A 387 -25.90 -7.96 21.31
CA HIS A 387 -27.25 -7.78 20.78
C HIS A 387 -27.71 -6.33 20.90
N THR A 388 -27.69 -5.59 19.80
CA THR A 388 -28.03 -4.16 19.86
C THR A 388 -29.53 -3.93 19.71
N LEU A 389 -30.17 -3.44 20.78
CA LEU A 389 -31.61 -3.17 20.83
C LEU A 389 -31.95 -1.80 20.23
N ASN A 390 -32.87 -1.78 19.27
CA ASN A 390 -33.27 -0.55 18.61
C ASN A 390 -34.23 0.27 19.48
N LEU A 391 -33.72 1.37 20.04
CA LEU A 391 -34.45 2.33 20.88
C LEU A 391 -35.59 3.08 20.17
N ARG A 392 -35.79 2.87 18.86
CA ARG A 392 -36.93 3.44 18.11
C ARG A 392 -38.10 2.47 17.94
N LEU A 393 -37.97 1.22 18.37
CA LEU A 393 -39.05 0.24 18.28
C LEU A 393 -40.08 0.45 19.39
N GLY A 394 -41.33 0.06 19.10
CA GLY A 394 -42.37 -0.02 20.11
C GLY A 394 -42.06 -1.11 21.14
N THR A 395 -42.53 -0.94 22.37
CA THR A 395 -42.20 -1.83 23.51
C THR A 395 -42.64 -3.28 23.31
N LYS A 396 -43.69 -3.52 22.51
CA LYS A 396 -44.13 -4.86 22.11
C LYS A 396 -43.07 -5.59 21.28
N ASP A 397 -42.55 -4.93 20.24
CA ASP A 397 -41.51 -5.51 19.37
C ASP A 397 -40.20 -5.64 20.13
N LEU A 398 -39.87 -4.66 20.98
CA LEU A 398 -38.71 -4.71 21.86
C LEU A 398 -38.78 -5.91 22.82
N GLY A 399 -39.95 -6.13 23.44
CA GLY A 399 -40.19 -7.29 24.30
C GLY A 399 -40.08 -8.62 23.57
N PHE A 400 -40.66 -8.72 22.37
CA PHE A 400 -40.48 -9.90 21.52
C PHE A 400 -38.99 -10.16 21.22
N ILE A 401 -38.25 -9.13 20.85
CA ILE A 401 -36.83 -9.24 20.48
C ILE A 401 -35.98 -9.70 21.68
N ILE A 402 -36.21 -9.12 22.85
CA ILE A 402 -35.52 -9.48 24.10
C ILE A 402 -35.78 -10.95 24.44
N ASP A 403 -37.05 -11.39 24.36
CA ASP A 403 -37.44 -12.75 24.69
C ASP A 403 -36.91 -13.77 23.68
N HIS A 404 -37.05 -13.46 22.38
CA HIS A 404 -36.62 -14.33 21.29
C HIS A 404 -35.09 -14.47 21.22
N ALA A 405 -34.35 -13.40 21.50
CA ALA A 405 -32.90 -13.46 21.64
C ALA A 405 -32.47 -14.14 22.95
N ALA A 406 -33.37 -14.29 23.93
CA ALA A 406 -33.08 -14.76 25.28
C ALA A 406 -31.89 -13.99 25.88
N ASP A 407 -32.05 -12.66 25.95
CA ASP A 407 -31.05 -11.75 26.52
C ASP A 407 -30.93 -11.97 28.04
N ARG A 408 -29.72 -12.32 28.50
CA ARG A 408 -29.46 -12.54 29.93
C ARG A 408 -29.07 -11.25 30.64
N VAL A 409 -28.38 -10.37 29.94
CA VAL A 409 -27.87 -9.09 30.44
C VAL A 409 -28.35 -7.98 29.52
N ILE A 410 -28.88 -6.90 30.09
CA ILE A 410 -29.16 -5.66 29.35
C ILE A 410 -28.32 -4.53 29.93
N ILE A 411 -27.50 -3.91 29.09
CA ILE A 411 -26.76 -2.68 29.41
C ILE A 411 -27.54 -1.51 28.80
N SER A 412 -27.97 -0.55 29.62
CA SER A 412 -28.86 0.53 29.17
C SER A 412 -28.44 1.90 29.69
N ASP A 413 -28.64 2.93 28.86
CA ASP A 413 -28.55 4.31 29.32
C ASP A 413 -29.70 4.59 30.28
N SER A 414 -29.43 5.41 31.30
CA SER A 414 -30.35 5.70 32.39
C SER A 414 -31.66 6.33 31.90
N ASP A 415 -31.61 7.18 30.88
CA ASP A 415 -32.78 7.83 30.29
C ASP A 415 -33.65 6.90 29.42
N LEU A 416 -33.16 5.70 29.12
CA LEU A 416 -33.88 4.66 28.38
C LEU A 416 -34.52 3.60 29.30
N LEU A 417 -34.27 3.66 30.61
CA LEU A 417 -34.85 2.71 31.57
C LEU A 417 -36.38 2.76 31.59
N ASP A 418 -36.98 3.95 31.48
CA ASP A 418 -38.45 4.08 31.42
C ASP A 418 -39.07 3.42 30.19
N MET A 419 -38.32 3.35 29.08
CA MET A 419 -38.74 2.60 27.89
C MET A 419 -38.70 1.09 28.16
N LEU A 420 -37.62 0.60 28.77
CA LEU A 420 -37.53 -0.81 29.19
C LEU A 420 -38.63 -1.15 30.18
N GLY A 421 -38.94 -0.27 31.13
CA GLY A 421 -39.97 -0.51 32.15
C GLY A 421 -41.39 -0.70 31.60
N LYS A 422 -41.63 -0.31 30.34
CA LYS A 422 -42.89 -0.49 29.61
C LYS A 422 -42.93 -1.78 28.77
N VAL A 423 -41.84 -2.55 28.72
CA VAL A 423 -41.83 -3.91 28.17
C VAL A 423 -42.58 -4.83 29.14
N ASP A 424 -43.14 -5.92 28.61
CA ASP A 424 -43.83 -6.94 29.40
C ASP A 424 -42.95 -7.43 30.57
N SER A 425 -43.48 -7.35 31.79
CA SER A 425 -42.74 -7.73 33.00
C SER A 425 -42.30 -9.19 32.99
N ALA A 426 -43.08 -10.09 32.37
CA ALA A 426 -42.72 -11.50 32.28
C ALA A 426 -41.49 -11.73 31.37
N VAL A 427 -41.22 -10.82 30.43
CA VAL A 427 -39.98 -10.82 29.63
C VAL A 427 -38.83 -10.26 30.46
N LEU A 428 -39.03 -9.13 31.13
CA LEU A 428 -37.99 -8.51 31.97
C LEU A 428 -37.57 -9.40 33.15
N ASP A 429 -38.48 -10.23 33.66
CA ASP A 429 -38.19 -11.22 34.71
C ASP A 429 -37.19 -12.29 34.27
N LYS A 430 -37.09 -12.58 32.96
CA LYS A 430 -36.09 -13.51 32.40
C LYS A 430 -34.71 -12.88 32.25
N VAL A 431 -34.63 -11.55 32.19
CA VAL A 431 -33.36 -10.82 32.21
C VAL A 431 -32.78 -10.95 33.63
N GLU A 432 -31.54 -11.40 33.71
CA GLU A 432 -30.88 -11.75 34.96
C GLU A 432 -30.07 -10.56 35.53
N LEU A 433 -29.60 -9.65 34.66
CA LEU A 433 -28.83 -8.47 35.05
C LEU A 433 -29.15 -7.25 34.17
N PHE A 434 -29.37 -6.12 34.83
CA PHE A 434 -29.45 -4.80 34.22
C PHE A 434 -28.22 -3.97 34.65
N VAL A 435 -27.44 -3.51 33.69
CA VAL A 435 -26.30 -2.61 33.93
C VAL A 435 -26.68 -1.22 33.44
N CYS A 436 -26.78 -0.27 34.35
CA CYS A 436 -27.31 1.06 34.09
C CYS A 436 -26.17 2.08 33.92
N CYS A 437 -26.09 2.71 32.76
CA CYS A 437 -25.16 3.80 32.47
C CYS A 437 -25.79 5.13 32.94
N GLY A 438 -25.28 5.66 34.04
CA GLY A 438 -25.69 6.94 34.63
C GLY A 438 -24.89 8.12 34.10
N GLU A 439 -24.68 9.16 34.92
CA GLU A 439 -23.72 10.21 34.59
C GLU A 439 -22.29 9.77 34.94
N ASP A 440 -21.32 10.03 34.06
CA ASP A 440 -19.94 9.56 34.21
C ASP A 440 -19.33 10.14 35.49
N GLY A 441 -18.92 9.28 36.43
CA GLY A 441 -18.39 9.69 37.73
C GLY A 441 -19.42 10.00 38.82
N VAL A 442 -20.72 9.78 38.54
CA VAL A 442 -21.79 9.97 39.54
C VAL A 442 -22.64 8.69 39.67
N PRO A 443 -22.23 7.74 40.53
CA PRO A 443 -22.87 6.43 40.61
C PRO A 443 -24.34 6.51 41.05
N ASN A 444 -25.17 5.61 40.51
CA ASN A 444 -26.56 5.40 40.91
C ASN A 444 -27.50 6.62 40.74
N GLN A 445 -27.18 7.59 39.87
CA GLN A 445 -28.09 8.68 39.51
C GLN A 445 -29.09 8.27 38.43
N TRP A 446 -29.90 7.26 38.74
CA TRP A 446 -30.94 6.79 37.85
C TRP A 446 -32.12 6.24 38.66
N THR A 447 -33.32 6.36 38.07
CA THR A 447 -34.54 5.82 38.66
C THR A 447 -34.89 4.53 37.93
N LEU A 448 -35.11 3.45 38.68
CA LEU A 448 -35.60 2.21 38.09
C LEU A 448 -37.13 2.21 38.05
N PRO A 449 -37.73 1.82 36.91
CA PRO A 449 -39.14 1.45 36.87
C PRO A 449 -39.43 0.29 37.83
N SER A 450 -40.65 0.24 38.36
CA SER A 450 -41.09 -0.83 39.27
C SER A 450 -41.04 -2.23 38.65
N SER A 451 -41.09 -2.32 37.33
CA SER A 451 -40.98 -3.56 36.55
C SER A 451 -39.55 -4.11 36.45
N ILE A 452 -38.53 -3.36 36.86
CA ILE A 452 -37.14 -3.83 36.91
C ILE A 452 -36.73 -4.03 38.38
N PRO A 453 -36.48 -5.29 38.82
CA PRO A 453 -36.10 -5.55 40.20
C PRO A 453 -34.75 -4.90 40.56
N ARG A 454 -34.72 -4.07 41.62
CA ARG A 454 -33.49 -3.40 42.09
C ARG A 454 -32.34 -4.37 42.36
N ALA A 455 -32.64 -5.58 42.82
CA ALA A 455 -31.66 -6.64 43.10
C ALA A 455 -30.95 -7.18 41.84
N LYS A 456 -31.53 -6.97 40.65
CA LYS A 456 -30.94 -7.34 39.36
C LYS A 456 -30.26 -6.15 38.67
N ALA A 457 -30.23 -4.97 39.27
CA ALA A 457 -29.71 -3.76 38.65
C ALA A 457 -28.42 -3.29 39.32
N ILE A 458 -27.46 -2.84 38.53
CA ILE A 458 -26.19 -2.30 39.00
C ILE A 458 -25.74 -1.13 38.13
N ASP A 459 -25.11 -0.15 38.76
CA ASP A 459 -24.49 0.97 38.07
C ASP A 459 -23.28 0.51 37.23
N TYR A 460 -23.09 1.07 36.04
CA TYR A 460 -22.06 0.63 35.10
C TYR A 460 -20.63 0.69 35.67
N ASP A 461 -20.24 1.81 36.28
CA ASP A 461 -18.89 1.94 36.86
C ASP A 461 -18.71 1.01 38.07
N SER A 462 -19.78 0.84 38.86
CA SER A 462 -19.79 -0.13 39.95
C SER A 462 -19.61 -1.56 39.44
N PHE A 463 -20.26 -1.92 38.33
CA PHE A 463 -20.10 -3.21 37.68
C PHE A 463 -18.69 -3.41 37.13
N LEU A 464 -18.13 -2.40 36.45
CA LEU A 464 -16.75 -2.43 35.96
C LEU A 464 -15.73 -2.64 37.09
N SER A 465 -15.97 -2.09 38.28
CA SER A 465 -15.08 -2.27 39.44
C SER A 465 -14.96 -3.73 39.90
N THR A 466 -15.89 -4.59 39.50
CA THR A 466 -15.81 -6.04 39.74
C THR A 466 -14.92 -6.75 38.72
N GLY A 467 -14.56 -6.11 37.61
CA GLY A 467 -13.64 -6.65 36.61
C GLY A 467 -12.18 -6.43 36.96
N LYS A 468 -11.29 -7.21 36.34
CA LYS A 468 -9.84 -7.04 36.41
C LYS A 468 -9.25 -6.52 35.10
N ASP A 469 -8.09 -5.88 35.23
CA ASP A 469 -7.35 -5.23 34.14
C ASP A 469 -6.47 -6.20 33.35
N ASP A 470 -6.25 -7.40 33.89
CA ASP A 470 -5.42 -8.48 33.33
C ASP A 470 -6.25 -9.57 32.64
N PHE A 471 -7.50 -9.27 32.29
CA PHE A 471 -8.38 -10.21 31.60
C PHE A 471 -7.81 -10.61 30.24
N VAL A 472 -7.71 -11.91 30.00
CA VAL A 472 -7.23 -12.45 28.72
C VAL A 472 -8.45 -12.87 27.90
N TRP A 473 -8.58 -12.29 26.72
CA TRP A 473 -9.62 -12.70 25.77
C TRP A 473 -9.46 -14.17 25.40
N PRO A 474 -10.54 -14.96 25.32
CA PRO A 474 -10.47 -16.35 24.90
C PRO A 474 -10.06 -16.46 23.42
N ASP A 475 -9.47 -17.59 23.06
CA ASP A 475 -9.33 -17.96 21.65
C ASP A 475 -10.67 -18.44 21.11
N LEU A 476 -11.12 -17.86 20.01
CA LEU A 476 -12.46 -18.07 19.46
C LEU A 476 -12.33 -18.53 18.00
N PRO A 477 -13.14 -19.52 17.56
CA PRO A 477 -13.21 -19.82 16.14
C PRO A 477 -13.75 -18.61 15.40
N GLU A 478 -13.21 -18.31 14.21
CA GLU A 478 -13.67 -17.17 13.41
C GLU A 478 -15.16 -17.27 13.01
N THR A 479 -15.76 -18.45 13.11
CA THR A 479 -17.19 -18.69 12.87
C THR A 479 -18.07 -18.45 14.09
N ALA A 480 -17.50 -18.15 15.27
CA ALA A 480 -18.27 -17.83 16.46
C ALA A 480 -19.19 -16.63 16.21
N LEU A 481 -20.38 -16.65 16.82
CA LEU A 481 -21.28 -15.52 16.80
C LEU A 481 -20.64 -14.32 17.49
N HIS A 482 -20.74 -13.17 16.85
CA HIS A 482 -20.14 -11.91 17.27
C HIS A 482 -21.22 -10.92 17.69
N ALA A 483 -22.26 -10.77 16.88
CA ALA A 483 -23.35 -9.85 17.17
C ALA A 483 -24.69 -10.32 16.58
N LEU A 484 -25.76 -9.69 17.04
CA LEU A 484 -27.13 -9.90 16.58
C LEU A 484 -27.81 -8.53 16.41
N CYS A 485 -28.40 -8.30 15.24
CA CYS A 485 -29.27 -7.14 15.01
C CYS A 485 -30.62 -7.61 14.49
N TYR A 486 -31.72 -7.10 15.03
CA TYR A 486 -33.04 -7.40 14.51
C TYR A 486 -33.46 -6.40 13.42
N THR A 487 -34.15 -6.94 12.42
CA THR A 487 -34.79 -6.15 11.37
C THR A 487 -36.29 -6.33 11.47
N SER A 488 -37.06 -5.25 11.33
CA SER A 488 -38.53 -5.32 11.31
C SER A 488 -39.05 -6.05 10.06
N GLY A 489 -38.27 -6.08 8.98
CA GLY A 489 -38.68 -6.63 7.69
C GLY A 489 -39.85 -5.84 7.06
N THR A 490 -40.27 -6.25 5.86
CA THR A 490 -41.44 -5.68 5.17
C THR A 490 -42.75 -6.39 5.54
N THR A 491 -42.66 -7.58 6.15
CA THR A 491 -43.78 -8.35 6.70
C THR A 491 -43.36 -9.21 7.90
N GLY A 492 -44.28 -9.34 8.87
CA GLY A 492 -44.18 -10.30 9.98
C GLY A 492 -43.39 -9.82 11.19
N VAL A 493 -43.02 -10.78 12.03
CA VAL A 493 -42.31 -10.58 13.30
C VAL A 493 -40.83 -10.23 13.03
N PRO A 494 -40.17 -9.39 13.84
CA PRO A 494 -38.76 -9.05 13.67
C PRO A 494 -37.85 -10.28 13.56
N LYS A 495 -36.84 -10.22 12.68
CA LYS A 495 -35.90 -11.33 12.44
C LYS A 495 -34.48 -10.92 12.80
N GLY A 496 -33.77 -11.79 13.52
CA GLY A 496 -32.39 -11.56 13.94
C GLY A 496 -31.40 -11.90 12.83
N ALA A 497 -30.61 -10.91 12.40
CA ALA A 497 -29.44 -11.08 11.55
C ALA A 497 -28.22 -11.34 12.43
N ALA A 498 -27.65 -12.55 12.30
CA ALA A 498 -26.52 -12.99 13.09
C ALA A 498 -25.20 -12.74 12.34
N TYR A 499 -24.24 -12.14 13.03
CA TYR A 499 -22.90 -11.85 12.52
C TYR A 499 -21.89 -12.79 13.16
N SER A 500 -20.94 -13.28 12.38
CA SER A 500 -19.78 -14.05 12.87
C SER A 500 -18.57 -13.14 13.10
N GLN A 501 -17.60 -13.61 13.90
CA GLN A 501 -16.31 -12.92 14.07
C GLN A 501 -15.66 -12.64 12.70
N ARG A 502 -15.64 -13.64 11.81
CA ARG A 502 -15.11 -13.56 10.45
C ARG A 502 -15.82 -12.51 9.61
N SER A 503 -17.16 -12.53 9.58
CA SER A 503 -17.92 -11.57 8.75
C SER A 503 -17.69 -10.13 9.20
N THR A 504 -17.69 -9.89 10.52
CA THR A 504 -17.45 -8.55 11.06
C THR A 504 -16.02 -8.09 10.80
N TYR A 505 -15.03 -8.98 10.97
CA TYR A 505 -13.63 -8.68 10.69
C TYR A 505 -13.41 -8.36 9.20
N LEU A 506 -13.92 -9.19 8.28
CA LEU A 506 -13.80 -8.93 6.84
C LEU A 506 -14.49 -7.64 6.41
N HIS A 507 -15.69 -7.36 6.93
CA HIS A 507 -16.38 -6.09 6.68
C HIS A 507 -15.54 -4.90 7.17
N THR A 508 -14.94 -5.02 8.35
CA THR A 508 -14.06 -3.99 8.93
C THR A 508 -12.84 -3.74 8.05
N LEU A 509 -12.18 -4.80 7.55
CA LEU A 509 -11.04 -4.69 6.62
C LEU A 509 -11.42 -4.01 5.29
N VAL A 510 -12.60 -4.30 4.76
CA VAL A 510 -13.08 -3.67 3.51
C VAL A 510 -13.35 -2.19 3.75
N MET A 511 -14.04 -1.84 4.82
CA MET A 511 -14.44 -0.46 5.13
C MET A 511 -13.27 0.51 5.31
N VAL A 512 -12.14 0.06 5.88
CA VAL A 512 -10.92 0.89 5.99
C VAL A 512 -10.21 1.10 4.65
N GLY A 513 -10.58 0.34 3.62
CA GLY A 513 -10.06 0.50 2.26
C GLY A 513 -10.36 1.87 1.67
N ALA A 514 -9.43 2.39 0.86
CA ALA A 514 -9.49 3.74 0.30
C ALA A 514 -10.74 3.98 -0.59
N ASP A 515 -11.16 2.96 -1.34
CA ASP A 515 -12.35 3.05 -2.21
C ASP A 515 -13.65 2.64 -1.48
N GLN A 516 -13.61 2.57 -0.15
CA GLN A 516 -14.78 2.46 0.71
C GLN A 516 -14.92 3.76 1.48
N ILE A 517 -14.80 3.75 2.82
CA ILE A 517 -14.80 4.99 3.61
C ILE A 517 -13.37 5.54 3.80
N GLY A 518 -12.34 4.69 3.66
CA GLY A 518 -10.94 5.12 3.76
C GLY A 518 -10.55 5.62 5.16
N LEU A 519 -11.09 4.99 6.21
CA LEU A 519 -10.87 5.41 7.60
C LEU A 519 -9.40 5.30 8.02
N SER A 520 -8.87 6.36 8.63
CA SER A 520 -7.51 6.43 9.17
C SER A 520 -7.49 6.90 10.62
N GLY A 521 -6.54 6.39 11.42
CA GLY A 521 -6.28 6.85 12.79
C GLY A 521 -5.90 8.33 12.89
N SER A 522 -5.43 8.94 11.80
CA SER A 522 -5.10 10.37 11.73
C SER A 522 -6.31 11.29 11.60
N GLN A 523 -7.52 10.73 11.50
CA GLN A 523 -8.75 11.47 11.27
C GLN A 523 -9.67 11.45 12.49
N VAL A 524 -10.65 12.36 12.48
CA VAL A 524 -11.72 12.45 13.48
C VAL A 524 -13.05 12.14 12.81
N ILE A 525 -13.78 11.16 13.35
CA ILE A 525 -15.10 10.77 12.88
C ILE A 525 -16.19 11.10 13.88
N LEU A 526 -17.32 11.59 13.38
CA LEU A 526 -18.58 11.66 14.12
C LEU A 526 -19.55 10.63 13.54
N PRO A 527 -19.62 9.41 14.10
CA PRO A 527 -20.56 8.39 13.65
C PRO A 527 -21.98 8.71 14.13
N PHE A 528 -22.76 9.40 13.30
CA PHE A 528 -24.14 9.76 13.65
C PHE A 528 -25.14 8.64 13.34
N VAL A 529 -24.77 7.68 12.48
CA VAL A 529 -25.59 6.49 12.24
C VAL A 529 -25.73 5.70 13.55
N PRO A 530 -26.94 5.26 13.92
CA PRO A 530 -27.12 4.65 15.22
C PRO A 530 -26.37 3.33 15.36
N MET A 531 -25.59 3.19 16.43
CA MET A 531 -24.89 1.95 16.77
C MET A 531 -25.90 0.81 16.98
N PHE A 532 -27.07 1.12 17.56
CA PHE A 532 -28.11 0.12 17.74
C PHE A 532 -28.74 -0.45 16.44
N HIS A 533 -28.36 0.07 15.27
CA HIS A 533 -28.91 -0.35 13.99
C HIS A 533 -27.80 -0.71 13.00
N VAL A 534 -27.79 -1.97 12.53
CA VAL A 534 -26.79 -2.51 11.59
C VAL A 534 -25.35 -2.24 12.08
N LEU A 535 -25.15 -2.40 13.39
CA LEU A 535 -23.87 -2.20 14.08
C LEU A 535 -23.22 -0.82 13.81
N GLY A 536 -24.00 0.23 13.59
CA GLY A 536 -23.47 1.55 13.23
C GLY A 536 -22.67 1.53 11.93
N TRP A 537 -23.12 0.71 10.96
CA TRP A 537 -22.45 0.41 9.69
C TRP A 537 -21.04 -0.17 9.86
N GLY A 538 -20.75 -0.73 11.04
CA GLY A 538 -19.44 -1.26 11.41
C GLY A 538 -18.40 -0.19 11.79
N VAL A 539 -18.73 1.10 11.71
CA VAL A 539 -17.81 2.22 12.03
C VAL A 539 -17.14 2.05 13.40
N PRO A 540 -17.82 1.62 14.48
CA PRO A 540 -17.16 1.40 15.76
C PRO A 540 -16.00 0.39 15.66
N PHE A 541 -16.13 -0.69 14.89
CA PHE A 541 -15.08 -1.68 14.72
C PHE A 541 -13.90 -1.16 13.89
N ALA A 542 -14.16 -0.46 12.79
CA ALA A 542 -13.07 0.14 12.01
C ALA A 542 -12.37 1.25 12.76
N GLY A 543 -13.11 2.08 13.49
CA GLY A 543 -12.57 3.11 14.36
C GLY A 543 -11.63 2.51 15.40
N LEU A 544 -12.02 1.40 16.04
CA LEU A 544 -11.14 0.65 16.94
C LEU A 544 -9.92 0.05 16.21
N MET A 545 -10.10 -0.54 15.03
CA MET A 545 -9.03 -1.16 14.24
C MET A 545 -7.91 -0.16 13.88
N VAL A 546 -8.27 1.05 13.46
CA VAL A 546 -7.30 2.06 13.01
C VAL A 546 -6.90 3.06 14.11
N GLY A 547 -7.44 2.90 15.33
CA GLY A 547 -7.18 3.82 16.44
C GLY A 547 -7.76 5.23 16.23
N MET A 548 -8.89 5.33 15.53
CA MET A 548 -9.52 6.59 15.16
C MET A 548 -10.14 7.32 16.36
N ARG A 549 -10.08 8.65 16.34
CA ARG A 549 -10.87 9.47 17.28
C ARG A 549 -12.33 9.48 16.84
N MET A 550 -13.20 8.96 17.70
CA MET A 550 -14.65 8.99 17.53
C MET A 550 -15.27 10.05 18.45
N VAL A 551 -16.13 10.89 17.89
CA VAL A 551 -16.89 11.93 18.60
C VAL A 551 -18.35 11.53 18.64
N PHE A 552 -18.93 11.49 19.83
CA PHE A 552 -20.29 11.05 20.05
C PHE A 552 -21.14 12.19 20.59
N THR A 553 -22.34 12.36 20.05
CA THR A 553 -23.33 13.34 20.55
C THR A 553 -24.33 12.73 21.52
N GLY A 554 -24.23 11.42 21.80
CA GLY A 554 -25.09 10.72 22.75
C GLY A 554 -26.56 10.86 22.39
N ARG A 555 -27.36 11.34 23.35
CA ARG A 555 -28.79 11.62 23.19
C ARG A 555 -29.11 12.87 22.35
N SER A 556 -28.14 13.76 22.16
CA SER A 556 -28.33 14.97 21.36
C SER A 556 -28.25 14.64 19.88
N MET A 557 -29.42 14.31 19.32
CA MET A 557 -29.61 13.89 17.92
C MET A 557 -30.11 15.02 17.03
N ASP A 558 -30.07 16.26 17.50
CA ASP A 558 -30.44 17.42 16.69
C ASP A 558 -29.27 17.89 15.80
N PRO A 559 -29.56 18.52 14.64
CA PRO A 559 -28.52 18.92 13.71
C PRO A 559 -27.60 20.05 14.21
N ASP A 560 -28.07 20.90 15.13
CA ASP A 560 -27.26 21.96 15.72
C ASP A 560 -26.16 21.37 16.61
N SER A 561 -26.51 20.46 17.53
CA SER A 561 -25.54 19.72 18.35
C SER A 561 -24.52 18.97 17.51
N MET A 562 -24.97 18.35 16.40
CA MET A 562 -24.08 17.66 15.47
C MET A 562 -23.12 18.64 14.78
N LEU A 563 -23.60 19.78 14.30
CA LEU A 563 -22.77 20.80 13.67
C LEU A 563 -21.77 21.42 14.65
N ASP A 564 -22.19 21.71 15.88
CA ASP A 564 -21.33 22.21 16.95
C ASP A 564 -20.22 21.22 17.26
N ALA A 565 -20.55 19.94 17.42
CA ALA A 565 -19.55 18.89 17.60
C ALA A 565 -18.57 18.79 16.42
N MET A 566 -19.04 18.98 15.18
CA MET A 566 -18.15 18.98 14.01
C MET A 566 -17.15 20.15 14.01
N LEU A 567 -17.62 21.33 14.41
CA LEU A 567 -16.81 22.54 14.47
C LEU A 567 -15.79 22.47 15.62
N ASP A 568 -16.25 22.09 16.81
CA ASP A 568 -15.44 22.08 18.03
C ASP A 568 -14.35 21.00 17.98
N TRP A 569 -14.67 19.83 17.43
CA TRP A 569 -13.75 18.69 17.39
C TRP A 569 -12.98 18.53 16.08
N GLY A 570 -13.22 19.44 15.12
CA GLY A 570 -12.57 19.39 13.81
C GLY A 570 -12.85 18.08 13.07
N VAL A 571 -14.10 17.63 13.10
CA VAL A 571 -14.54 16.37 12.46
C VAL A 571 -14.24 16.41 10.97
N GLN A 572 -13.62 15.35 10.45
CA GLN A 572 -13.23 15.23 9.04
C GLN A 572 -14.11 14.26 8.27
N ILE A 573 -14.66 13.26 8.96
CA ILE A 573 -15.58 12.29 8.38
C ILE A 573 -16.81 12.22 9.27
N SER A 574 -18.00 12.14 8.69
CA SER A 574 -19.19 11.83 9.47
C SER A 574 -20.17 11.00 8.65
N THR A 575 -20.91 10.14 9.34
CA THR A 575 -21.83 9.18 8.71
C THR A 575 -23.25 9.52 9.12
N GLY A 576 -24.20 9.49 8.20
CA GLY A 576 -25.59 9.84 8.51
C GLY A 576 -26.55 9.35 7.44
N VAL A 577 -27.83 9.64 7.63
CA VAL A 577 -28.89 9.34 6.65
C VAL A 577 -29.37 10.64 6.00
N PRO A 578 -30.09 10.62 4.87
CA PRO A 578 -30.46 11.84 4.16
C PRO A 578 -31.15 12.89 5.03
N THR A 579 -32.09 12.51 5.91
CA THR A 579 -32.82 13.45 6.77
C THR A 579 -31.91 14.20 7.75
N VAL A 580 -30.87 13.54 8.25
CA VAL A 580 -29.86 14.17 9.12
C VAL A 580 -29.08 15.21 8.33
N TRP A 581 -28.62 14.87 7.13
CA TRP A 581 -27.88 15.79 6.27
C TRP A 581 -28.72 16.96 5.77
N GLN A 582 -30.04 16.80 5.64
CA GLN A 582 -30.95 17.94 5.39
C GLN A 582 -30.95 18.89 6.59
N GLY A 583 -31.12 18.36 7.80
CA GLY A 583 -31.09 19.17 9.02
C GLY A 583 -29.78 19.93 9.20
N VAL A 584 -28.64 19.25 9.02
CA VAL A 584 -27.31 19.87 9.13
C VAL A 584 -27.15 20.97 8.09
N ARG A 585 -27.56 20.72 6.84
CA ARG A 585 -27.56 21.74 5.78
C ARG A 585 -28.38 22.96 6.18
N SER A 586 -29.59 22.78 6.70
CA SER A 586 -30.43 23.89 7.15
C SER A 586 -29.78 24.70 8.26
N CYS A 587 -29.13 24.06 9.25
CA CYS A 587 -28.38 24.76 10.29
C CYS A 587 -27.19 25.54 9.72
N ILE A 588 -26.48 24.99 8.73
CA ILE A 588 -25.37 25.67 8.04
C ILE A 588 -25.87 26.92 7.30
N GLU A 589 -26.96 26.80 6.54
CA GLU A 589 -27.55 27.92 5.79
C GLU A 589 -28.01 29.03 6.74
N GLN A 590 -28.66 28.68 7.86
CA GLN A 590 -29.11 29.63 8.88
C GLN A 590 -27.96 30.36 9.59
N ARG A 591 -26.87 29.64 9.91
CA ARG A 591 -25.68 30.21 10.57
C ARG A 591 -24.75 30.96 9.59
N GLY A 592 -25.07 30.91 8.29
CA GLY A 592 -24.32 31.50 7.18
C GLY A 592 -23.26 30.55 6.63
N THR A 593 -23.51 29.99 5.44
CA THR A 593 -22.67 28.95 4.81
C THR A 593 -21.19 29.30 4.76
N GLU A 594 -20.84 30.52 4.31
CA GLU A 594 -19.44 30.95 4.21
C GLU A 594 -18.75 31.07 5.58
N LYS A 595 -19.50 31.47 6.61
CA LYS A 595 -18.98 31.54 7.99
C LYS A 595 -18.67 30.14 8.51
N VAL A 596 -19.61 29.21 8.36
CA VAL A 596 -19.45 27.83 8.82
C VAL A 596 -18.35 27.12 8.03
N ARG A 597 -18.29 27.29 6.70
CA ARG A 597 -17.26 26.69 5.83
C ARG A 597 -15.84 26.98 6.29
N LYS A 598 -15.56 28.17 6.82
CA LYS A 598 -14.22 28.54 7.33
C LYS A 598 -13.80 27.74 8.56
N GLY A 599 -14.76 27.37 9.42
CA GLY A 599 -14.53 26.58 10.63
C GLY A 599 -14.61 25.07 10.41
N LEU A 600 -15.45 24.63 9.48
CA LEU A 600 -15.72 23.22 9.24
C LEU A 600 -14.51 22.50 8.64
N LYS A 601 -14.12 21.37 9.22
CA LYS A 601 -13.02 20.51 8.74
C LYS A 601 -13.49 19.25 8.02
N LEU A 602 -14.81 19.11 7.85
CA LEU A 602 -15.44 17.98 7.19
C LEU A 602 -14.90 17.88 5.76
N LYS A 603 -14.39 16.69 5.40
CA LYS A 603 -13.86 16.39 4.06
C LYS A 603 -14.75 15.42 3.33
N MET A 604 -15.35 14.48 4.06
CA MET A 604 -16.24 13.47 3.53
C MET A 604 -17.43 13.30 4.47
N LEU A 605 -18.60 13.09 3.90
CA LEU A 605 -19.72 12.54 4.61
C LEU A 605 -20.24 11.29 3.90
N THR A 606 -20.72 10.32 4.66
CA THR A 606 -21.38 9.14 4.12
C THR A 606 -22.89 9.23 4.31
N CYS A 607 -23.63 8.76 3.31
CA CYS A 607 -25.09 8.81 3.31
C CYS A 607 -25.68 7.51 2.77
N GLY A 608 -26.59 6.90 3.53
CA GLY A 608 -27.15 5.58 3.22
C GLY A 608 -28.43 5.31 4.00
N GLY A 609 -28.94 4.08 3.90
CA GLY A 609 -30.23 3.67 4.47
C GLY A 609 -31.46 4.15 3.68
N SER A 610 -31.34 5.24 2.94
CA SER A 610 -32.27 5.65 1.89
C SER A 610 -31.54 6.48 0.83
N ALA A 611 -32.16 6.64 -0.35
CA ALA A 611 -31.55 7.35 -1.46
C ALA A 611 -31.38 8.85 -1.14
N PRO A 612 -30.16 9.41 -1.16
CA PRO A 612 -29.96 10.86 -1.04
C PRO A 612 -30.43 11.58 -2.30
N PRO A 613 -31.14 12.73 -2.18
CA PRO A 613 -31.46 13.56 -3.34
C PRO A 613 -30.20 14.09 -4.02
N SER A 614 -30.14 14.09 -5.35
CA SER A 614 -28.99 14.61 -6.11
C SER A 614 -28.69 16.08 -5.79
N THR A 615 -29.72 16.88 -5.49
CA THR A 615 -29.59 18.29 -5.06
C THR A 615 -28.90 18.45 -3.72
N MET A 616 -28.95 17.45 -2.84
CA MET A 616 -28.20 17.43 -1.59
C MET A 616 -26.73 17.13 -1.85
N ILE A 617 -26.45 16.12 -2.68
CA ILE A 617 -25.09 15.72 -3.07
C ILE A 617 -24.35 16.94 -3.65
N GLY A 618 -24.93 17.57 -4.66
CA GLY A 618 -24.35 18.76 -5.29
C GLY A 618 -24.16 19.91 -4.31
N TRP A 619 -25.10 20.15 -3.40
CA TRP A 619 -24.96 21.24 -2.42
C TRP A 619 -23.74 21.06 -1.51
N TYR A 620 -23.51 19.87 -0.94
CA TYR A 620 -22.35 19.64 -0.07
C TYR A 620 -21.02 19.73 -0.83
N GLN A 621 -20.98 19.25 -2.07
CA GLN A 621 -19.79 19.34 -2.93
C GLN A 621 -19.50 20.79 -3.34
N ASP A 622 -20.49 21.51 -3.87
CA ASP A 622 -20.31 22.84 -4.43
C ASP A 622 -20.13 23.90 -3.33
N GLN A 623 -20.95 23.85 -2.27
CA GLN A 623 -20.97 24.89 -1.24
C GLN A 623 -19.91 24.69 -0.16
N LEU A 624 -19.52 23.44 0.12
CA LEU A 624 -18.59 23.13 1.21
C LEU A 624 -17.31 22.43 0.74
N GLY A 625 -17.25 21.92 -0.50
CA GLY A 625 -16.12 21.11 -0.96
C GLY A 625 -16.04 19.75 -0.27
N VAL A 626 -17.16 19.25 0.25
CA VAL A 626 -17.25 17.99 0.98
C VAL A 626 -17.58 16.87 0.01
N GLU A 627 -16.78 15.81 0.02
CA GLU A 627 -17.08 14.58 -0.70
C GLU A 627 -18.31 13.91 -0.10
N PHE A 628 -19.24 13.50 -0.96
CA PHE A 628 -20.49 12.87 -0.56
C PHE A 628 -20.49 11.43 -1.03
N LEU A 629 -20.27 10.50 -0.11
CA LEU A 629 -20.18 9.07 -0.38
C LEU A 629 -21.53 8.39 -0.11
N GLN A 630 -22.20 7.91 -1.16
CA GLN A 630 -23.43 7.14 -1.00
C GLN A 630 -23.11 5.67 -0.68
N GLY A 631 -23.68 5.15 0.41
CA GLY A 631 -23.66 3.73 0.78
C GLY A 631 -25.04 3.08 0.64
N TRP A 632 -25.06 1.75 0.49
CA TRP A 632 -26.29 0.94 0.41
C TRP A 632 -26.19 -0.30 1.31
#